data_AF-A0A4Q3YDL3-F1
#
_entry.id   AF-A0A4Q3YDL3-F1
#
_cell.length_a   1.000
_cell.length_b   1.000
_cell.length_c   1.000
_cell.angle_alpha   90.00
_cell.angle_beta   90.00
_cell.angle_gamma   90.00
#
_symmetry.space_group_name_H-M   'P 1'
#
loop_
_entity.id
_entity.type
_entity.pdbx_description
1 polymer ?
#
loop_
_entity_poly.entity_id
_entity_poly.type
_entity_poly.pdbx_seq_one_letter_code
_entity_poly.pdbx_strand_id
1 'polypeptide(L)'
;QSRLQDGLSFLATVGSTSPFIGLFGTVWGIYNALTAIGMSGNASIDKVAGPVGEALIMTAFGLFVAVPAVLGYNWLVRRNKSVMEDIRSFSADVHSVLISGAMSTSNAAAGAKKAG
;
A
#
# COMPACT_ATOMS: atom_id res chain seq x y z
N GLN A 1 -15.94 -0.35 5.82
CA GLN A 1 -14.61 0.30 5.86
C GLN A 1 -13.45 -0.71 5.90
N SER A 2 -13.62 -1.95 6.37
CA SER A 2 -12.53 -2.93 6.53
C SER A 2 -11.86 -3.39 5.23
N ARG A 3 -12.62 -3.81 4.21
CA ARG A 3 -12.03 -4.45 3.01
C ARG A 3 -11.04 -3.58 2.20
N LEU A 4 -11.23 -2.26 2.20
CA LEU A 4 -10.29 -1.34 1.53
C LEU A 4 -9.01 -1.12 2.35
N GLN A 5 -9.08 -1.25 3.68
CA GLN A 5 -7.92 -1.18 4.56
C GLN A 5 -7.12 -2.49 4.53
N ASP A 6 -7.78 -3.63 4.36
CA ASP A 6 -7.12 -4.94 4.31
C ASP A 6 -6.17 -5.04 3.09
N GLY A 7 -6.64 -4.63 1.91
CA GLY A 7 -5.82 -4.63 0.69
C GLY A 7 -4.66 -3.62 0.72
N LEU A 8 -4.88 -2.45 1.34
CA LEU A 8 -3.83 -1.45 1.56
C LEU A 8 -2.76 -1.95 2.53
N SER A 9 -3.17 -2.57 3.63
CA SER A 9 -2.27 -3.14 4.63
C SER A 9 -1.40 -4.23 4.01
N PHE A 10 -1.99 -5.11 3.21
CA PHE A 10 -1.25 -6.14 2.48
C PHE A 10 -0.19 -5.54 1.55
N LEU A 11 -0.56 -4.57 0.70
CA LEU A 11 0.39 -3.93 -0.21
C LEU A 11 1.52 -3.19 0.53
N ALA A 12 1.20 -2.55 1.64
CA ALA A 12 2.20 -1.89 2.49
C ALA A 12 3.18 -2.91 3.10
N THR A 13 2.67 -4.04 3.62
CA THR A 13 3.51 -5.11 4.16
C THR A 13 4.36 -5.75 3.08
N VAL A 14 3.80 -6.10 1.92
CA VAL A 14 4.57 -6.67 0.81
C VAL A 14 5.63 -5.69 0.32
N GLY A 15 5.28 -4.42 0.12
CA GLY A 15 6.21 -3.40 -0.35
C GLY A 15 7.39 -3.17 0.61
N SER A 16 7.15 -3.25 1.92
CA SER A 16 8.20 -3.05 2.94
C SER A 16 9.01 -4.30 3.24
N THR A 17 8.43 -5.50 3.14
CA THR A 17 9.11 -6.76 3.49
C THR A 17 9.86 -7.41 2.32
N SER A 18 9.39 -7.24 1.08
CA SER A 18 9.98 -7.89 -0.10
C SER A 18 11.49 -7.61 -0.33
N PRO A 19 12.00 -6.38 -0.10
CA PRO A 19 13.44 -6.12 -0.24
C PRO A 19 14.28 -6.95 0.74
N PHE A 20 13.79 -7.15 1.96
CA PHE A 20 14.47 -7.96 2.97
C PHE A 20 14.47 -9.45 2.63
N ILE A 21 13.41 -9.94 1.97
CA ILE A 21 13.37 -11.32 1.45
C ILE A 21 14.45 -11.51 0.37
N GLY A 22 14.60 -10.54 -0.54
CA GLY A 22 15.66 -10.57 -1.56
C GLY A 22 17.07 -10.53 -0.95
N LEU A 23 17.29 -9.64 0.02
CA LEU A 23 18.55 -9.55 0.77
C LEU A 23 18.85 -10.84 1.54
N PHE A 24 17.85 -11.45 2.17
CA PHE A 24 18.02 -12.74 2.85
C PHE A 24 18.48 -13.83 1.87
N GLY A 25 17.90 -13.87 0.66
CA GLY A 25 18.32 -14.78 -0.40
C GLY A 25 19.79 -14.60 -0.79
N THR A 26 20.30 -13.37 -0.81
CA THR A 26 21.71 -13.12 -1.14
C THR A 26 22.64 -13.60 -0.04
N VAL A 27 22.28 -13.34 1.22
CA VAL A 27 23.05 -13.80 2.39
C VAL A 27 23.12 -15.32 2.41
N TRP A 28 21.99 -15.99 2.18
CA TRP A 28 21.93 -17.45 2.11
C TRP A 28 22.75 -18.02 0.95
N GLY A 29 22.64 -17.43 -0.25
CA GLY A 29 23.39 -17.87 -1.43
C GLY A 29 24.90 -17.75 -1.24
N ILE A 30 25.37 -16.61 -0.71
CA ILE A 30 26.79 -16.39 -0.41
C ILE A 30 27.26 -17.33 0.71
N TYR A 31 26.46 -17.53 1.76
CA TYR A 31 26.79 -18.48 2.83
C TYR A 31 27.00 -19.91 2.29
N ASN A 32 26.11 -20.38 1.42
CA ASN A 32 26.22 -21.70 0.82
C ASN A 32 27.47 -21.82 -0.07
N ALA A 33 27.76 -20.77 -0.84
CA ALA A 33 28.97 -20.70 -1.67
C ALA A 33 30.26 -20.78 -0.84
N LEU A 34 30.33 -20.00 0.25
CA LEU A 34 31.48 -19.99 1.15
C LEU A 34 31.65 -21.33 1.89
N THR A 35 30.55 -21.96 2.30
CA THR A 35 30.58 -23.30 2.91
C THR A 35 31.15 -24.34 1.93
N ALA A 36 30.68 -24.34 0.67
CA ALA A 36 31.17 -25.25 -0.35
C ALA A 36 32.67 -25.04 -0.65
N ILE A 37 33.12 -23.79 -0.70
CA ILE A 37 34.54 -23.46 -0.88
C ILE A 37 35.36 -23.95 0.32
N GLY A 38 34.90 -23.68 1.54
CA GLY A 38 35.55 -24.11 2.77
C GLY A 38 35.69 -25.63 2.86
N MET A 39 34.69 -26.39 2.41
CA MET A 39 34.76 -27.86 2.33
C MET A 39 35.71 -28.36 1.24
N SER A 40 35.79 -27.66 0.10
CA SER A 40 36.66 -28.04 -1.02
C SER A 40 38.13 -27.65 -0.83
N GLY A 41 38.42 -26.75 0.12
CA GLY A 41 39.76 -26.23 0.39
C GLY A 41 40.36 -25.34 -0.71
N ASN A 42 39.63 -25.08 -1.81
CA ASN A 42 40.16 -24.40 -2.99
C ASN A 42 39.34 -23.14 -3.32
N ALA A 43 39.83 -21.99 -2.89
CA ALA A 43 39.17 -20.69 -3.05
C ALA A 43 39.58 -20.00 -4.37
N SER A 44 39.30 -20.62 -5.51
CA SER A 44 39.51 -19.98 -6.80
C SER A 44 38.37 -19.02 -7.16
N ILE A 45 38.70 -17.92 -7.85
CA ILE A 45 37.73 -16.88 -8.26
C ILE A 45 36.59 -17.47 -9.12
N ASP A 46 36.91 -18.47 -9.95
CA ASP A 46 35.93 -19.16 -10.81
C ASP A 46 34.85 -19.88 -10.00
N LYS A 47 35.18 -20.34 -8.78
CA LYS A 47 34.24 -21.01 -7.86
C LYS A 47 33.35 -20.03 -7.10
N VAL A 48 33.77 -18.77 -6.97
CA VAL A 48 33.03 -17.71 -6.26
C VAL A 48 32.14 -16.91 -7.20
N ALA A 49 32.57 -16.68 -8.44
CA ALA A 49 31.89 -15.78 -9.38
C ALA A 49 30.46 -16.21 -9.73
N GLY A 50 30.22 -17.51 -9.93
CA GLY A 50 28.88 -18.04 -10.24
C GLY A 50 27.86 -17.80 -9.12
N PRO A 51 28.10 -18.34 -7.90
CA PRO A 51 27.16 -18.18 -6.78
C PRO A 51 26.90 -16.73 -6.37
N VAL A 52 27.90 -15.85 -6.51
CA VAL A 52 27.71 -14.41 -6.25
C VAL A 52 26.77 -13.77 -7.28
N GLY A 53 26.86 -14.17 -8.55
CA GLY A 53 25.92 -13.73 -9.59
C GLY A 53 24.48 -14.17 -9.30
N GLU A 54 24.27 -15.41 -8.86
CA GLU A 54 22.96 -15.93 -8.47
C GLU A 54 22.39 -15.19 -7.25
N ALA A 55 23.24 -14.85 -6.28
CA ALA A 55 22.84 -14.04 -5.12
C ALA A 55 22.32 -12.66 -5.55
N LEU A 56 22.96 -11.98 -6.52
CA LEU A 56 22.50 -10.66 -6.98
C LEU A 56 21.09 -10.69 -7.61
N ILE A 57 20.75 -11.80 -8.27
CA ILE A 57 19.42 -12.00 -8.87
C ILE A 57 18.34 -12.03 -7.77
N MET A 58 18.63 -12.56 -6.59
CA MET A 58 17.66 -12.59 -5.48
C MET A 58 17.30 -11.18 -4.98
N THR A 59 18.27 -10.26 -4.90
CA THR A 59 17.96 -8.84 -4.60
C THR A 59 17.11 -8.22 -5.69
N ALA A 60 17.42 -8.50 -6.96
CA ALA A 60 16.66 -7.97 -8.09
C ALA A 60 15.18 -8.40 -8.01
N PHE A 61 14.90 -9.66 -7.63
CA PHE A 61 13.53 -10.13 -7.40
C PHE A 61 12.85 -9.41 -6.23
N GLY A 62 13.54 -9.22 -5.11
CA GLY A 62 13.00 -8.49 -3.96
C GLY A 62 12.55 -7.07 -4.33
N LEU A 63 13.34 -6.38 -5.15
CA LEU A 63 13.00 -5.05 -5.68
C LEU A 63 11.89 -5.10 -6.73
N PHE A 64 11.92 -6.10 -7.62
CA PHE A 64 10.90 -6.30 -8.64
C PHE A 64 9.51 -6.49 -8.05
N VAL A 65 9.41 -7.14 -6.88
CA VAL A 65 8.13 -7.28 -6.15
C VAL A 65 7.80 -6.03 -5.33
N ALA A 66 8.80 -5.39 -4.70
CA ALA A 66 8.58 -4.23 -3.84
C ALA A 66 8.04 -3.01 -4.61
N VAL A 67 8.61 -2.70 -5.77
CA VAL A 67 8.29 -1.48 -6.52
C VAL A 67 6.80 -1.44 -6.95
N PRO A 68 6.24 -2.47 -7.62
CA PRO A 68 4.82 -2.49 -7.95
C PRO A 68 3.91 -2.45 -6.73
N ALA A 69 4.28 -3.11 -5.63
CA ALA A 69 3.48 -3.11 -4.40
C ALA A 69 3.37 -1.70 -3.80
N VAL A 70 4.47 -0.96 -3.73
CA VAL A 70 4.47 0.42 -3.23
C VAL A 70 3.73 1.38 -4.18
N LEU A 71 3.87 1.20 -5.49
CA LEU A 71 3.12 2.00 -6.48
C LEU A 71 1.61 1.77 -6.36
N GLY A 72 1.18 0.51 -6.24
CA GLY A 72 -0.23 0.17 -6.02
C GLY A 72 -0.77 0.75 -4.72
N TYR A 73 0.03 0.75 -3.65
CA TYR A 73 -0.36 1.29 -2.35
C TYR A 73 -0.64 2.78 -2.47
N ASN A 74 0.32 3.53 -3.02
CA ASN A 74 0.21 4.97 -3.21
C ASN A 74 -0.98 5.35 -4.10
N TRP A 75 -1.20 4.60 -5.19
CA TRP A 75 -2.33 4.82 -6.07
C TRP A 75 -3.68 4.60 -5.36
N LEU A 76 -3.80 3.50 -4.60
CA LEU A 76 -5.04 3.15 -3.93
C LEU A 76 -5.34 4.10 -2.75
N VAL A 77 -4.32 4.55 -2.01
CA VAL A 77 -4.46 5.60 -0.98
C VAL A 77 -4.99 6.89 -1.60
N ARG A 78 -4.42 7.34 -2.72
CA ARG A 78 -4.88 8.56 -3.40
C ARG A 78 -6.32 8.44 -3.88
N ARG A 79 -6.69 7.28 -4.44
CA ARG A 79 -8.07 7.01 -4.87
C ARG A 79 -9.05 7.03 -3.69
N ASN A 80 -8.71 6.38 -2.58
CA ASN A 80 -9.54 6.38 -1.39
C ASN A 80 -9.75 7.79 -0.82
N LYS A 81 -8.72 8.65 -0.87
CA LYS A 81 -8.85 10.04 -0.45
C LYS A 81 -9.88 10.80 -1.28
N SER A 82 -9.84 10.67 -2.61
CA SER A 82 -10.83 11.28 -3.51
C SER A 82 -12.25 10.81 -3.19
N VAL A 83 -12.44 9.49 -3.05
CA VAL A 83 -13.77 8.93 -2.74
C VAL A 83 -14.29 9.43 -1.39
N MET A 84 -13.43 9.56 -0.37
CA MET A 84 -13.82 10.12 0.92
C MET A 84 -14.19 11.60 0.84
N GLU A 85 -13.58 12.36 -0.06
CA GLU A 85 -13.92 13.76 -0.32
C GLU A 85 -15.30 13.88 -0.98
N ASP A 86 -15.59 13.04 -1.98
CA ASP A 86 -16.91 12.98 -2.63
C ASP A 86 -18.02 12.63 -1.61
N ILE A 87 -17.78 11.66 -0.73
CA ILE A 87 -18.72 11.28 0.33
C ILE A 87 -18.95 12.44 1.31
N ARG A 88 -17.90 13.19 1.66
CA ARG A 88 -18.02 14.35 2.55
C ARG A 88 -18.82 15.47 1.88
N SER A 89 -18.60 15.74 0.59
CA SER A 89 -19.38 16.72 -0.17
C SER A 89 -20.86 16.33 -0.21
N PHE A 90 -21.16 15.08 -0.58
CA PHE A 90 -22.53 14.58 -0.61
C PHE A 90 -23.22 14.69 0.76
N SER A 91 -22.51 14.35 1.84
CA SER A 91 -23.04 14.50 3.20
C SER A 91 -23.33 15.96 3.56
N ALA A 92 -22.48 16.90 3.13
CA ALA A 92 -22.70 18.32 3.37
C ALA A 92 -23.91 18.83 2.59
N ASP A 93 -24.08 18.40 1.34
CA ASP A 93 -25.22 18.76 0.50
C ASP A 93 -26.53 18.25 1.10
N VAL A 94 -26.59 16.97 1.49
CA VAL A 94 -27.77 16.39 2.15
C VAL A 94 -28.09 17.12 3.45
N HIS A 95 -27.09 17.43 4.27
CA HIS A 95 -27.26 18.18 5.51
C HIS A 95 -27.81 19.59 5.25
N SER A 96 -27.32 20.26 4.20
CA SER A 96 -27.80 21.59 3.80
C SER A 96 -29.27 21.57 3.35
N VAL A 97 -29.67 20.55 2.58
CA VAL A 97 -31.06 20.39 2.11
C VAL A 97 -31.99 20.08 3.27
N LEU A 98 -31.58 19.22 4.21
CA LEU A 98 -32.39 18.90 5.39
C LEU A 98 -32.62 20.14 6.27
N ILE A 99 -31.58 20.93 6.52
CA ILE A 99 -31.69 22.17 7.30
C ILE A 99 -32.53 23.23 6.56
N SER A 100 -32.30 23.40 5.26
CA SER A 100 -33.04 24.35 4.42
C SER A 100 -34.52 24.00 4.33
N GLY A 101 -34.85 22.72 4.14
CA GLY A 101 -36.22 22.20 4.15
C GLY A 101 -36.91 22.38 5.51
N ALA A 102 -36.20 22.12 6.61
CA ALA A 102 -36.72 22.37 7.96
C ALA A 102 -36.99 23.86 8.22
N MET A 103 -36.10 24.75 7.78
CA MET A 103 -36.33 26.20 7.86
C MET A 103 -37.50 26.67 6.99
N SER A 104 -37.62 26.18 5.76
CA SER A 104 -38.73 26.53 4.85
C SER A 104 -40.09 26.15 5.44
N THR A 105 -40.18 24.95 6.03
CA THR A 105 -41.41 24.46 6.68
C THR A 105 -41.76 25.25 7.94
N SER A 106 -40.75 25.59 8.76
CA SER A 106 -40.92 26.45 9.94
C SER A 106 -41.41 27.85 9.56
N ASN A 107 -40.83 28.45 8.51
CA ASN A 107 -41.18 29.80 8.07
C ASN A 107 -42.60 29.85 7.46
N ALA A 108 -43.02 28.81 6.74
CA ALA A 108 -44.38 28.66 6.24
C ALA A 108 -45.41 28.55 7.38
N ALA A 109 -45.10 27.77 8.43
CA ALA A 109 -45.96 27.65 9.61
C ALA A 109 -46.06 28.97 10.41
N ALA A 110 -44.97 29.74 10.50
CA ALA A 110 -44.96 31.04 11.16
C ALA A 110 -45.75 32.12 10.38
N GLY A 111 -45.71 32.08 9.04
CA GLY A 111 -46.49 32.97 8.18
C GLY A 111 -48.00 32.73 8.27
N ALA A 112 -48.42 31.46 8.30
CA ALA A 112 -49.83 31.09 8.43
C ALA A 112 -50.46 31.56 9.77
N LYS A 113 -49.68 31.61 10.85
CA LYS A 113 -50.13 32.07 12.17
C LYS A 113 -50.27 33.59 12.31
N LYS A 114 -49.72 34.36 11.37
CA LYS A 114 -49.76 35.84 11.37
C LYS A 114 -50.88 36.41 10.49
N ALA A 115 -51.48 35.58 9.64
CA ALA A 115 -52.49 35.97 8.65
C ALA A 115 -53.92 35.58 9.05
N GLY A 116 -54.12 34.95 10.21
CA GLY A 116 -55.42 34.71 10.85
C GLY A 116 -55.52 35.46 12.16
#